data_AF-A0A1G0DY36-F1
#
_entry.id   AF-A0A1G0DY36-F1
#
_cell.length_a   1.000
_cell.length_b   1.000
_cell.length_c   1.000
_cell.angle_alpha   90.00
_cell.angle_beta   90.00
_cell.angle_gamma   90.00
#
_symmetry.space_group_name_H-M   'P 1'
#
loop_
_entity.id
_entity.type
_entity.pdbx_description
1 polymer ?
#
loop_
_entity_poly.entity_id
_entity_poly.type
_entity_poly.pdbx_seq_one_letter_code
_entity_poly.pdbx_strand_id
1 'polypeptide(L)'
;MSETRSDRHYYVPPPSHYPVTINLGLFILALGLTLRINAIASGIVPILAGIAVVLYGAFGWVEKIICEDESGQYHSWEDRSFRIGMAYFILSEAAFFGAFLLALMYLRAFSLPELASMDPHFTLWPDFKGTWPSGGPKSQAFTPMGAWGLPAVNAILILASAVSLIWARKGFSTANRGQMVAGLAIALSLGVAFLFQQAMEYRHAAELGVTLASGVYGTNFYMLTGVHGVHLLAGIIMLAVLLLRAFHGYFKAGSCVG
;
A
#
# COMPACT_ATOMS: atom_id res chain seq x y z
N MET A 1 -43.65 24.09 -6.49
CA MET A 1 -43.52 23.28 -5.26
C MET A 1 -42.06 23.23 -4.89
N SER A 2 -41.67 24.03 -3.90
CA SER A 2 -40.31 24.04 -3.34
C SER A 2 -40.23 22.86 -2.36
N GLU A 3 -39.52 21.80 -2.72
CA GLU A 3 -39.18 20.76 -1.73
C GLU A 3 -38.29 21.39 -0.66
N THR A 4 -38.80 21.42 0.57
CA THR A 4 -38.02 21.72 1.77
C THR A 4 -37.03 20.58 1.98
N ARG A 5 -35.80 20.72 1.46
CA ARG A 5 -34.71 19.76 1.65
C ARG A 5 -34.40 19.67 3.15
N SER A 6 -34.80 18.56 3.76
CA SER A 6 -34.58 18.25 5.17
C SER A 6 -33.09 18.00 5.43
N ASP A 7 -32.46 18.79 6.32
CA ASP A 7 -31.07 18.65 6.79
C ASP A 7 -30.78 17.37 7.62
N ARG A 8 -31.64 16.35 7.52
CA ARG A 8 -31.57 15.12 8.36
C ARG A 8 -31.67 13.83 7.54
N HIS A 9 -30.97 13.73 6.42
CA HIS A 9 -30.89 12.48 5.68
C HIS A 9 -29.50 12.30 5.07
N TYR A 10 -29.10 11.04 4.93
CA TYR A 10 -27.92 10.69 4.15
C TYR A 10 -28.18 10.97 2.66
N TYR A 11 -27.17 11.49 1.97
CA TYR A 11 -27.15 11.57 0.53
C TYR A 11 -27.26 10.16 -0.08
N VAL A 12 -28.25 9.98 -0.96
CA VAL A 12 -28.42 8.74 -1.71
C VAL A 12 -27.81 8.94 -3.10
N PRO A 13 -26.66 8.31 -3.38
CA PRO A 13 -26.01 8.46 -4.68
C PRO A 13 -26.81 7.78 -5.80
N PRO A 14 -26.76 8.32 -7.03
CA PRO A 14 -27.37 7.66 -8.18
C PRO A 14 -26.65 6.33 -8.50
N PRO A 15 -27.31 5.40 -9.20
CA PRO A 15 -26.71 4.12 -9.59
C PRO A 15 -25.32 4.29 -10.22
N SER A 16 -24.36 3.48 -9.76
CA SER A 16 -22.96 3.53 -10.21
C SER A 16 -22.53 2.20 -10.80
N HIS A 17 -21.86 2.23 -11.95
CA HIS A 17 -21.34 1.05 -12.63
C HIS A 17 -19.93 0.65 -12.15
N TYR A 18 -19.26 1.51 -11.40
CA TYR A 18 -17.89 1.28 -10.94
C TYR A 18 -17.73 0.02 -10.08
N PRO A 19 -18.64 -0.31 -9.12
CA PRO A 19 -18.52 -1.55 -8.35
C PRO A 19 -18.51 -2.82 -9.22
N VAL A 20 -19.37 -2.86 -10.24
CA VAL A 20 -19.43 -4.00 -11.19
C VAL A 20 -18.17 -4.05 -12.04
N THR A 21 -17.68 -2.89 -12.49
CA THR A 21 -16.46 -2.78 -13.30
C THR A 21 -15.23 -3.28 -12.54
N ILE A 22 -15.06 -2.85 -11.28
CA ILE A 22 -13.95 -3.29 -10.43
C ILE A 22 -14.05 -4.80 -10.15
N ASN A 23 -15.24 -5.31 -9.83
CA ASN A 23 -15.43 -6.75 -9.60
C ASN A 23 -15.11 -7.58 -10.85
N LEU A 24 -15.49 -7.12 -12.04
CA LEU A 24 -15.12 -7.76 -13.31
C LEU A 24 -13.60 -7.75 -13.51
N GLY A 25 -12.94 -6.61 -13.26
CA GLY A 25 -11.48 -6.50 -13.33
C GLY A 25 -10.77 -7.46 -12.38
N LEU A 26 -11.23 -7.55 -11.12
CA LEU A 26 -10.71 -8.48 -10.11
C LEU A 26 -10.90 -9.95 -10.54
N PHE A 27 -12.05 -10.30 -11.12
CA PHE A 27 -12.29 -11.64 -11.65
C PHE A 27 -11.32 -11.99 -12.78
N ILE A 28 -11.15 -11.09 -13.77
CA ILE A 28 -10.24 -11.30 -14.90
C ILE A 28 -8.78 -11.43 -14.41
N LEU A 29 -8.38 -10.61 -13.42
CA LEU A 29 -7.06 -10.69 -12.79
C LEU A 29 -6.85 -12.04 -12.10
N ALA A 30 -7.81 -12.47 -11.27
CA ALA A 30 -7.75 -13.75 -10.57
C ALA A 30 -7.71 -14.94 -11.54
N LEU A 31 -8.49 -14.89 -12.62
CA LEU A 31 -8.47 -15.89 -13.69
C LEU A 31 -7.09 -15.95 -14.36
N GLY A 32 -6.52 -14.80 -14.72
CA GLY A 32 -5.20 -14.74 -15.34
C GLY A 32 -4.09 -15.28 -14.45
N LEU A 33 -4.13 -14.97 -13.15
CA LEU A 33 -3.20 -15.51 -12.17
C LEU A 33 -3.35 -17.04 -12.02
N THR A 34 -4.59 -17.53 -11.96
CA THR A 34 -4.90 -18.96 -11.84
C THR A 34 -4.38 -19.74 -13.06
N LEU A 35 -4.62 -19.23 -14.27
CA LEU A 35 -4.13 -19.85 -15.51
C LEU A 35 -2.60 -19.94 -15.53
N ARG A 36 -1.93 -18.89 -15.04
CA ARG A 36 -0.46 -18.83 -14.99
C ARG A 36 0.14 -19.77 -13.95
N ILE A 37 -0.40 -19.77 -12.72
CA ILE A 37 0.10 -20.63 -11.63
C ILE A 37 -0.08 -22.11 -11.98
N ASN A 38 -1.18 -22.48 -12.63
CA ASN A 38 -1.46 -23.86 -13.03
C ASN A 38 -0.82 -24.24 -14.38
N ALA A 39 0.00 -23.35 -14.98
CA ALA A 39 0.66 -23.56 -16.27
C ALA A 39 -0.28 -23.97 -17.42
N ILE A 40 -1.56 -23.56 -17.38
CA ILE A 40 -2.57 -23.88 -18.40
C ILE A 40 -2.41 -22.95 -19.61
N ALA A 41 -2.11 -21.68 -19.38
CA ALA A 41 -1.86 -20.67 -20.40
C ALA A 41 -0.92 -19.59 -19.86
N SER A 42 -0.42 -18.72 -20.74
CA SER A 42 0.46 -17.61 -20.33
C SER A 42 -0.13 -16.75 -19.20
N GLY A 43 -1.46 -16.52 -19.24
CA GLY A 43 -2.17 -15.71 -18.24
C GLY A 43 -1.82 -14.22 -18.25
N ILE A 44 -0.78 -13.79 -18.97
CA ILE A 44 -0.31 -12.38 -18.97
C ILE A 44 -1.38 -11.43 -19.48
N VAL A 45 -2.03 -11.76 -20.61
CA VAL A 45 -3.07 -10.91 -21.21
C VAL A 45 -4.23 -10.67 -20.24
N PRO A 46 -4.87 -11.70 -19.64
CA PRO A 46 -5.91 -11.46 -18.65
C PRO A 46 -5.39 -10.75 -17.39
N ILE A 47 -4.16 -10.99 -16.93
CA ILE A 47 -3.59 -10.23 -15.80
C ILE A 47 -3.53 -8.73 -16.13
N LEU A 48 -2.94 -8.35 -17.26
CA LEU A 48 -2.80 -6.95 -17.65
C LEU A 48 -4.16 -6.30 -17.91
N ALA A 49 -5.09 -7.01 -18.56
CA ALA A 49 -6.44 -6.53 -18.78
C ALA A 49 -7.20 -6.31 -17.46
N GLY A 50 -7.10 -7.27 -16.52
CA GLY A 50 -7.71 -7.16 -15.20
C GLY A 50 -7.18 -5.97 -14.41
N ILE A 51 -5.86 -5.77 -14.40
CA ILE A 51 -5.23 -4.59 -13.77
C ILE A 51 -5.76 -3.30 -14.41
N ALA A 52 -5.79 -3.20 -15.74
CA ALA A 52 -6.27 -2.01 -16.44
C ALA A 52 -7.73 -1.69 -16.10
N VAL A 53 -8.61 -2.70 -16.05
CA VAL A 53 -10.03 -2.54 -15.68
C VAL A 53 -10.19 -2.10 -14.23
N VAL A 54 -9.42 -2.68 -13.30
CA VAL A 54 -9.44 -2.27 -11.89
C VAL A 54 -8.98 -0.83 -11.74
N LEU A 55 -7.88 -0.44 -12.39
CA LEU A 55 -7.39 0.95 -12.34
C LEU A 55 -8.42 1.92 -12.94
N TYR A 56 -8.97 1.61 -14.11
CA TYR A 56 -10.03 2.42 -14.72
C TYR A 56 -11.23 2.60 -13.78
N GLY A 57 -11.72 1.51 -13.19
CA GLY A 57 -12.84 1.56 -12.25
C GLY A 57 -12.53 2.33 -10.97
N ALA A 58 -11.34 2.15 -10.41
CA ALA A 58 -10.92 2.81 -9.17
C ALA A 58 -10.72 4.32 -9.35
N PHE A 59 -9.97 4.74 -10.38
CA PHE A 59 -9.75 6.16 -10.67
C PHE A 59 -11.06 6.88 -11.04
N GLY A 60 -11.87 6.30 -11.92
CA GLY A 60 -13.16 6.88 -12.29
C GLY A 60 -14.15 6.97 -11.12
N TRP A 61 -14.09 6.02 -10.19
CA TRP A 61 -14.94 6.09 -8.99
C TRP A 61 -14.48 7.18 -8.03
N VAL A 62 -13.18 7.30 -7.78
CA VAL A 62 -12.62 8.36 -6.93
C VAL A 62 -12.92 9.74 -7.52
N GLU A 63 -12.74 9.93 -8.84
CA GLU A 63 -13.10 11.17 -9.53
C GLU A 63 -14.57 11.54 -9.30
N LYS A 64 -15.48 10.56 -9.45
CA LYS A 64 -16.92 10.80 -9.22
C LYS A 64 -17.22 11.21 -7.78
N ILE A 65 -16.59 10.55 -6.80
CA ILE A 65 -16.74 10.91 -5.37
C ILE A 65 -16.24 12.34 -5.13
N ILE A 66 -15.11 12.73 -5.73
CA ILE A 66 -14.58 14.10 -5.63
C ILE A 66 -15.56 15.10 -6.24
N CYS A 67 -16.13 14.83 -7.42
CA CYS A 67 -17.12 15.70 -8.04
C CYS A 67 -18.41 15.83 -7.21
N GLU A 68 -18.87 14.74 -6.61
CA GLU A 68 -20.05 14.75 -5.73
C GLU A 68 -19.80 15.62 -4.47
N ASP A 69 -18.62 15.50 -3.86
CA ASP A 69 -18.19 16.35 -2.74
C ASP A 69 -18.13 17.83 -3.12
N GLU A 70 -17.47 18.16 -4.24
CA GLU A 70 -17.31 19.55 -4.71
C GLU A 70 -18.63 20.18 -5.19
N SER A 71 -19.61 19.37 -5.59
CA SER A 71 -20.96 19.83 -5.93
C SER A 71 -21.81 20.17 -4.70
N GLY A 72 -21.28 19.97 -3.48
CA GLY A 72 -21.94 20.32 -2.22
C GLY A 72 -23.05 19.35 -1.81
N GLN A 73 -23.02 18.10 -2.30
CA GLN A 73 -24.02 17.08 -1.98
C GLN A 73 -23.76 16.40 -0.63
N TYR A 74 -22.52 16.45 -0.13
CA TYR A 74 -22.15 15.85 1.14
C TYR A 74 -22.31 16.84 2.30
N HIS A 75 -22.88 16.34 3.40
CA HIS A 75 -23.09 17.08 4.62
C HIS A 75 -22.25 16.47 5.76
N SER A 76 -22.49 16.92 7.00
CA SER A 76 -21.70 16.51 8.17
C SER A 76 -21.81 15.01 8.52
N TRP A 77 -22.88 14.33 8.07
CA TRP A 77 -23.11 12.92 8.34
C TRP A 77 -22.22 12.02 7.45
N GLU A 78 -22.12 12.36 6.16
CA GLU A 78 -21.24 11.71 5.19
C GLU A 78 -19.79 11.88 5.58
N ASP A 79 -19.38 13.11 5.91
CA ASP A 79 -18.03 13.44 6.36
C ASP A 79 -17.64 12.68 7.64
N ARG A 80 -18.56 12.52 8.59
CA ARG A 80 -18.35 11.65 9.76
C ARG A 80 -18.18 10.19 9.36
N SER A 81 -19.01 9.68 8.44
CA SER A 81 -18.93 8.30 7.96
C SER A 81 -17.64 8.01 7.21
N PHE A 82 -17.16 8.94 6.37
CA PHE A 82 -15.87 8.81 5.67
C PHE A 82 -14.70 8.75 6.64
N ARG A 83 -14.68 9.57 7.69
CA ARG A 83 -13.63 9.51 8.73
C ARG A 83 -13.64 8.19 9.50
N ILE A 84 -14.81 7.70 9.90
CA ILE A 84 -14.94 6.43 10.61
C ILE A 84 -14.53 5.27 9.70
N GLY A 85 -14.98 5.28 8.44
CA GLY A 85 -14.61 4.29 7.44
C GLY A 85 -13.10 4.25 7.19
N MET A 86 -12.46 5.42 7.03
CA MET A 86 -11.00 5.52 6.90
C MET A 86 -10.27 4.99 8.14
N ALA A 87 -10.76 5.27 9.34
CA ALA A 87 -10.17 4.75 10.57
C ALA A 87 -10.23 3.21 10.64
N TYR A 88 -11.37 2.62 10.28
CA TYR A 88 -11.49 1.15 10.20
C TYR A 88 -10.63 0.55 9.10
N PHE A 89 -10.51 1.20 7.94
CA PHE A 89 -9.62 0.78 6.86
C PHE A 89 -8.15 0.78 7.32
N ILE A 90 -7.68 1.85 7.96
CA ILE A 90 -6.31 1.91 8.50
C ILE A 90 -6.10 0.83 9.57
N LEU A 91 -7.10 0.59 10.42
CA LEU A 91 -7.03 -0.46 11.43
C LEU A 91 -6.96 -1.86 10.80
N SER A 92 -7.70 -2.13 9.72
CA SER A 92 -7.61 -3.41 9.02
C SER A 92 -6.26 -3.60 8.35
N GLU A 93 -5.69 -2.56 7.75
CA GLU A 93 -4.33 -2.63 7.18
C GLU A 93 -3.27 -2.85 8.27
N ALA A 94 -3.41 -2.16 9.42
CA ALA A 94 -2.51 -2.36 10.56
C ALA A 94 -2.58 -3.81 11.10
N ALA A 95 -3.78 -4.40 11.16
CA ALA A 95 -3.96 -5.81 11.53
C ALA A 95 -3.36 -6.76 10.48
N PHE A 96 -3.52 -6.45 9.20
CA PHE A 96 -2.91 -7.20 8.09
C PHE A 96 -1.37 -7.21 8.20
N PHE A 97 -0.72 -6.05 8.41
CA PHE A 97 0.72 -5.99 8.68
C PHE A 97 1.11 -6.69 9.99
N GLY A 98 0.26 -6.59 11.01
CA GLY A 98 0.41 -7.27 12.28
C GLY A 98 0.52 -8.79 12.12
N ALA A 99 -0.23 -9.39 11.19
CA ALA A 99 -0.14 -10.81 10.90
C ALA A 99 1.23 -11.22 10.33
N PHE A 100 1.83 -10.44 9.44
CA PHE A 100 3.18 -10.71 8.92
C PHE A 100 4.26 -10.54 9.98
N LEU A 101 4.16 -9.51 10.83
CA LEU A 101 5.09 -9.32 11.95
C LEU A 101 4.96 -10.43 12.98
N LEU A 102 3.73 -10.88 13.26
CA LEU A 102 3.48 -12.04 14.12
C LEU A 102 4.07 -13.31 13.52
N ALA A 103 3.94 -13.53 12.22
CA ALA A 103 4.56 -14.66 11.53
C ALA A 103 6.10 -14.62 11.66
N LEU A 104 6.72 -13.46 11.45
CA LEU A 104 8.16 -13.25 11.65
C LEU A 104 8.58 -13.54 13.10
N MET A 105 7.83 -13.03 14.08
CA MET A 105 8.10 -13.27 15.50
C MET A 105 7.94 -14.76 15.84
N TYR A 106 6.88 -15.39 15.36
CA TYR A 106 6.59 -16.80 15.59
C TYR A 106 7.72 -17.69 15.06
N LEU A 107 8.19 -17.42 13.86
CA LEU A 107 9.32 -18.12 13.25
C LEU A 107 10.60 -17.97 14.06
N ARG A 108 10.92 -16.76 14.53
CA ARG A 108 12.15 -16.48 15.28
C ARG A 108 12.13 -17.01 16.70
N ALA A 109 10.99 -16.88 17.38
CA ALA A 109 10.87 -17.18 18.81
C ALA A 109 10.44 -18.62 19.11
N PHE A 110 9.71 -19.27 18.20
CA PHE A 110 9.16 -20.61 18.44
C PHE A 110 9.63 -21.63 17.40
N SER A 111 9.33 -21.42 16.11
CA SER A 111 9.58 -22.46 15.10
C SER A 111 11.06 -22.79 14.94
N LEU A 112 11.94 -21.79 14.85
CA LEU A 112 13.37 -22.04 14.66
C LEU A 112 14.03 -22.74 15.87
N PRO A 113 13.82 -22.30 17.12
CA PRO A 113 14.30 -23.03 18.29
C PRO A 113 13.76 -24.46 18.37
N GLU A 114 12.49 -24.67 18.06
CA GLU A 114 11.88 -26.00 18.10
C GLU A 114 12.53 -26.94 17.07
N LEU A 115 12.67 -26.52 15.81
CA LEU A 115 13.36 -27.31 14.79
C LEU A 115 14.83 -27.58 15.14
N ALA A 116 15.50 -26.64 15.78
CA ALA A 116 16.90 -26.80 16.19
C ALA A 116 17.09 -27.72 17.40
N SER A 117 16.03 -27.92 18.20
CA SER A 117 16.04 -28.82 19.37
C SER A 117 15.76 -30.29 19.03
N MET A 118 15.35 -30.58 17.79
CA MET A 118 15.06 -31.95 17.35
C MET A 118 16.34 -32.77 17.24
N ASP A 119 16.25 -34.07 17.57
CA ASP A 119 17.38 -34.98 17.47
C ASP A 119 17.84 -35.13 15.99
N PRO A 120 19.13 -34.89 15.69
CA PRO A 120 19.69 -35.03 14.34
C PRO A 120 19.44 -36.39 13.68
N HIS A 121 19.26 -37.47 14.44
CA HIS A 121 18.98 -38.81 13.90
C HIS A 121 17.53 -39.01 13.46
N PHE A 122 16.59 -38.22 13.97
CA PHE A 122 15.15 -38.38 13.71
C PHE A 122 14.54 -37.24 12.91
N THR A 123 15.31 -36.17 12.65
CA THR A 123 14.87 -35.04 11.84
C THR A 123 15.10 -35.28 10.33
N LEU A 124 14.23 -34.69 9.51
CA LEU A 124 14.37 -34.68 8.05
C LEU A 124 15.58 -33.85 7.57
N TRP A 125 16.15 -33.00 8.43
CA TRP A 125 17.25 -32.09 8.11
C TRP A 125 18.34 -32.08 9.20
N PRO A 126 19.23 -33.08 9.20
CA PRO A 126 20.26 -33.24 10.24
C PRO A 126 21.25 -32.07 10.34
N ASP A 127 21.50 -31.38 9.22
CA ASP A 127 22.44 -30.25 9.12
C ASP A 127 21.80 -28.89 9.40
N PHE A 128 20.53 -28.86 9.84
CA PHE A 128 19.81 -27.62 10.07
C PHE A 128 20.41 -26.80 11.23
N LYS A 129 20.64 -25.51 10.99
CA LYS A 129 21.11 -24.56 12.01
C LYS A 129 19.98 -23.60 12.40
N GLY A 130 19.63 -23.59 13.68
CA GLY A 130 18.62 -22.72 14.29
C GLY A 130 19.02 -21.24 14.43
N THR A 131 19.81 -20.69 13.51
CA THR A 131 20.27 -19.29 13.57
C THR A 131 19.35 -18.38 12.77
N TRP A 132 19.10 -17.16 13.23
CA TRP A 132 18.48 -16.12 12.41
C TRP A 132 19.53 -15.09 11.98
N PRO A 133 19.53 -14.62 10.72
CA PRO A 133 18.65 -14.99 9.60
C PRO A 133 18.79 -16.43 9.12
N SER A 134 17.67 -17.11 8.85
CA SER A 134 17.63 -18.49 8.33
C SER A 134 16.90 -18.51 7.00
N GLY A 135 17.44 -19.20 5.99
CA GLY A 135 16.67 -19.57 4.82
C GLY A 135 15.88 -20.86 5.04
N GLY A 136 16.01 -21.50 6.19
CA GLY A 136 15.40 -22.79 6.47
C GLY A 136 16.20 -23.97 5.91
N PRO A 137 15.63 -25.19 5.98
CA PRO A 137 16.40 -26.43 5.84
C PRO A 137 16.91 -26.76 4.43
N LYS A 138 16.38 -26.10 3.39
CA LYS A 138 16.77 -26.27 1.99
C LYS A 138 17.25 -24.96 1.35
N SER A 139 17.88 -24.08 2.13
CA SER A 139 18.25 -22.75 1.61
C SER A 139 19.64 -22.67 1.01
N GLN A 140 19.74 -21.88 -0.05
CA GLN A 140 21.01 -21.42 -0.60
C GLN A 140 21.65 -20.41 0.36
N ALA A 141 22.98 -20.33 0.35
CA ALA A 141 23.70 -19.33 1.12
C ALA A 141 23.30 -17.91 0.64
N PHE A 142 22.92 -17.04 1.58
CA PHE A 142 22.63 -15.64 1.32
C PHE A 142 23.27 -14.76 2.38
N THR A 143 23.55 -13.51 2.03
CA THR A 143 23.96 -12.50 2.99
C THR A 143 22.75 -11.65 3.37
N PRO A 144 22.36 -11.59 4.65
CA PRO A 144 21.19 -10.81 5.05
C PRO A 144 21.43 -9.32 4.85
N MET A 145 20.35 -8.60 4.53
CA MET A 145 20.41 -7.15 4.38
C MET A 145 20.67 -6.51 5.76
N GLY A 146 21.71 -5.69 5.84
CA GLY A 146 22.01 -4.91 7.04
C GLY A 146 21.01 -3.78 7.24
N ALA A 147 20.70 -3.44 8.50
CA ALA A 147 19.78 -2.36 8.84
C ALA A 147 20.34 -0.95 8.51
N TRP A 148 21.66 -0.84 8.40
CA TRP A 148 22.37 0.40 8.08
C TRP A 148 22.62 0.52 6.57
N GLY A 149 22.81 1.75 6.08
CA GLY A 149 22.96 2.01 4.65
C GLY A 149 21.61 2.33 4.00
N LEU A 150 21.22 1.56 2.97
CA LEU A 150 19.99 1.81 2.20
C LEU A 150 18.73 1.82 3.07
N PRO A 151 18.50 0.87 4.00
CA PRO A 151 17.28 0.86 4.80
C PRO A 151 17.20 2.04 5.78
N ALA A 152 18.34 2.45 6.35
CA ALA A 152 18.40 3.61 7.24
C ALA A 152 18.06 4.92 6.49
N VAL A 153 18.54 5.06 5.25
CA VAL A 153 18.17 6.20 4.38
C VAL A 153 16.67 6.19 4.10
N ASN A 154 16.08 5.04 3.78
CA ASN A 154 14.63 4.89 3.60
C ASN A 154 13.83 5.34 4.83
N ALA A 155 14.26 4.95 6.03
CA ALA A 155 13.63 5.38 7.27
C ALA A 155 13.69 6.91 7.44
N ILE A 156 14.83 7.53 7.15
CA ILE A 156 14.99 9.00 7.22
C ILE A 156 14.08 9.70 6.21
N LEU A 157 14.00 9.20 4.97
CA LEU A 157 13.13 9.77 3.94
C LEU A 157 11.66 9.77 4.37
N ILE A 158 11.18 8.65 4.94
CA ILE A 158 9.79 8.55 5.39
C ILE A 158 9.52 9.51 6.56
N LEU A 159 10.43 9.62 7.53
CA LEU A 159 10.30 10.54 8.66
C LEU A 159 10.32 12.01 8.20
N ALA A 160 11.22 12.36 7.27
CA ALA A 160 11.27 13.68 6.68
C ALA A 160 9.96 14.03 5.94
N SER A 161 9.40 13.05 5.22
CA SER A 161 8.12 13.22 4.51
C SER A 161 6.97 13.50 5.50
N ALA A 162 6.93 12.82 6.65
CA ALA A 162 5.93 13.07 7.69
C ALA A 162 6.01 14.50 8.26
N VAL A 163 7.23 15.00 8.52
CA VAL A 163 7.44 16.39 8.96
C VAL A 163 6.93 17.39 7.90
N SER A 164 7.21 17.13 6.62
CA SER A 164 6.72 17.99 5.54
C SER A 164 5.18 18.01 5.42
N LEU A 165 4.50 16.89 5.71
CA LEU A 165 3.03 16.83 5.76
C LEU A 165 2.46 17.58 6.95
N ILE A 166 3.11 17.51 8.13
CA ILE A 166 2.72 18.33 9.29
C ILE A 166 2.84 19.82 8.95
N TRP A 167 3.90 20.21 8.25
CA TRP A 167 4.09 21.58 7.80
C TRP A 167 3.04 22.01 6.75
N ALA A 168 2.68 21.13 5.82
CA ALA A 168 1.60 21.35 4.85
C ALA A 168 0.24 21.55 5.55
N ARG A 169 -0.07 20.70 6.54
CA ARG A 169 -1.29 20.79 7.36
C ARG A 169 -1.37 22.11 8.12
N LYS A 170 -0.25 22.60 8.66
CA LYS A 170 -0.21 23.93 9.28
C LYS A 170 -0.54 25.02 8.26
N GLY A 171 0.02 24.94 7.05
CA GLY A 171 -0.32 25.84 5.95
C GLY A 171 -1.81 25.86 5.63
N PHE A 172 -2.45 24.69 5.60
CA PHE A 172 -3.90 24.58 5.44
C PHE A 172 -4.66 25.28 6.57
N SER A 173 -4.31 25.00 7.83
CA SER A 173 -4.97 25.60 9.00
C SER A 173 -4.82 27.12 9.08
N THR A 174 -3.74 27.69 8.53
CA THR A 174 -3.50 29.14 8.50
C THR A 174 -3.90 29.78 7.18
N ALA A 175 -4.64 29.07 6.32
CA ALA A 175 -5.01 29.51 4.97
C ALA A 175 -3.82 29.96 4.09
N ASN A 176 -2.61 29.48 4.38
CA ASN A 176 -1.40 29.75 3.60
C ASN A 176 -1.23 28.67 2.52
N ARG A 177 -1.75 28.97 1.34
CA ARG A 177 -1.72 28.07 0.18
C ARG A 177 -0.30 27.73 -0.29
N GLY A 178 0.61 28.71 -0.29
CA GLY A 178 2.00 28.50 -0.72
C GLY A 178 2.71 27.50 0.18
N GLN A 179 2.53 27.63 1.50
CA GLN A 179 3.06 26.68 2.48
C GLN A 179 2.49 25.28 2.31
N MET A 180 1.17 25.17 2.09
CA MET A 180 0.52 23.87 1.89
C MET A 180 1.04 23.16 0.63
N VAL A 181 1.06 23.87 -0.51
CA VAL A 181 1.55 23.34 -1.78
C VAL A 181 3.02 22.93 -1.67
N ALA A 182 3.87 23.78 -1.07
CA ALA A 182 5.28 23.47 -0.88
C ALA A 182 5.48 22.22 -0.01
N GLY A 183 4.75 22.10 1.11
CA GLY A 183 4.84 20.94 1.99
C GLY A 183 4.39 19.64 1.32
N LEU A 184 3.29 19.68 0.55
CA LEU A 184 2.82 18.53 -0.24
C LEU A 184 3.81 18.14 -1.34
N ALA A 185 4.41 19.11 -2.04
CA ALA A 185 5.40 18.86 -3.08
C ALA A 185 6.69 18.24 -2.53
N ILE A 186 7.15 18.70 -1.35
CA ILE A 186 8.29 18.11 -0.64
C ILE A 186 7.95 16.66 -0.23
N ALA A 187 6.78 16.44 0.37
CA ALA A 187 6.35 15.11 0.79
C ALA A 187 6.30 14.12 -0.40
N LEU A 188 5.72 14.56 -1.52
CA LEU A 188 5.64 13.79 -2.76
C LEU A 188 7.04 13.44 -3.29
N SER A 189 7.94 14.42 -3.35
CA SER A 189 9.32 14.23 -3.83
C SER A 189 10.09 13.23 -2.98
N LEU A 190 9.94 13.31 -1.65
CA LEU A 190 10.55 12.36 -0.71
C LEU A 190 9.97 10.95 -0.84
N GLY A 191 8.66 10.83 -1.08
CA GLY A 191 8.01 9.55 -1.35
C GLY A 191 8.52 8.90 -2.64
N VAL A 192 8.66 9.67 -3.72
CA VAL A 192 9.24 9.17 -4.98
C VAL A 192 10.70 8.75 -4.78
N ALA A 193 11.49 9.53 -4.03
CA ALA A 193 12.86 9.16 -3.68
C ALA A 193 12.92 7.84 -2.89
N PHE A 194 11.98 7.62 -1.96
CA PHE A 194 11.87 6.35 -1.24
C PHE A 194 11.59 5.19 -2.20
N LEU A 195 10.63 5.32 -3.14
CA LEU A 195 10.33 4.24 -4.09
C LEU A 195 11.54 3.86 -4.93
N PHE A 196 12.32 4.85 -5.39
CA PHE A 196 13.55 4.59 -6.12
C PHE A 196 14.57 3.84 -5.25
N GLN A 197 14.76 4.27 -4.01
CA GLN A 197 15.70 3.64 -3.09
C GLN A 197 15.25 2.22 -2.68
N GLN A 198 13.95 1.98 -2.53
CA GLN A 198 13.38 0.65 -2.31
C GLN A 198 13.66 -0.29 -3.50
N ALA A 199 13.57 0.20 -4.73
CA ALA A 199 13.92 -0.58 -5.91
C ALA A 199 15.43 -0.92 -5.95
N MET A 200 16.29 0.02 -5.53
CA MET A 200 17.73 -0.23 -5.40
C MET A 200 18.03 -1.26 -4.30
N GLU A 201 17.34 -1.20 -3.17
CA GLU A 201 17.45 -2.19 -2.10
C GLU A 201 17.05 -3.58 -2.59
N TYR A 202 15.98 -3.72 -3.39
CA TYR A 202 15.58 -5.00 -3.95
C TYR A 202 16.58 -5.59 -4.92
N ARG A 203 17.21 -4.74 -5.74
CA ARG A 203 18.29 -5.17 -6.64
C ARG A 203 19.49 -5.65 -5.85
N HIS A 204 19.90 -4.89 -4.84
CA HIS A 204 21.03 -5.25 -3.99
C HIS A 204 20.75 -6.52 -3.16
N ALA A 205 19.54 -6.67 -2.63
CA ALA A 205 19.12 -7.89 -1.94
C ALA A 205 19.20 -9.13 -2.85
N ALA A 206 18.80 -8.99 -4.11
CA ALA A 206 18.93 -10.06 -5.10
C ALA A 206 20.40 -10.42 -5.39
N GLU A 207 21.30 -9.42 -5.47
CA GLU A 207 22.75 -9.63 -5.60
C GLU A 207 23.34 -10.38 -4.38
N LEU A 208 22.81 -10.13 -3.19
CA LEU A 208 23.19 -10.83 -1.95
C LEU A 208 22.59 -12.25 -1.82
N GLY A 209 21.85 -12.71 -2.82
CA GLY A 209 21.21 -14.03 -2.84
C GLY A 209 19.88 -14.10 -2.07
N VAL A 210 19.38 -12.97 -1.56
CA VAL A 210 18.06 -12.90 -0.93
C VAL A 210 17.02 -12.83 -2.03
N THR A 211 16.20 -13.87 -2.16
CA THR A 211 15.12 -13.92 -3.16
C THR A 211 13.85 -14.44 -2.49
N LEU A 212 12.70 -14.36 -3.17
CA LEU A 212 11.47 -15.01 -2.70
C LEU A 212 11.65 -16.54 -2.52
N ALA A 213 12.64 -17.14 -3.17
CA ALA A 213 12.97 -18.56 -3.08
C ALA A 213 14.10 -18.87 -2.08
N SER A 214 14.74 -17.85 -1.46
CA SER A 214 15.81 -18.06 -0.46
C SER A 214 15.25 -18.46 0.92
N GLY A 215 14.06 -19.07 0.91
CA GLY A 215 13.33 -19.60 2.05
C GLY A 215 12.79 -18.54 3.00
N VAL A 216 12.65 -18.90 4.28
CA VAL A 216 11.76 -18.19 5.21
C VAL A 216 12.16 -16.72 5.46
N TYR A 217 13.45 -16.40 5.47
CA TYR A 217 13.93 -15.02 5.57
C TYR A 217 13.55 -14.19 4.34
N GLY A 218 13.85 -14.71 3.14
CA GLY A 218 13.58 -14.00 1.88
C GLY A 218 12.08 -13.79 1.65
N THR A 219 11.26 -14.80 1.89
CA THR A 219 9.80 -14.69 1.78
C THR A 219 9.24 -13.63 2.71
N ASN A 220 9.62 -13.62 4.01
CA ASN A 220 9.15 -12.59 4.94
C ASN A 220 9.64 -11.19 4.56
N PHE A 221 10.91 -11.07 4.15
CA PHE A 221 11.48 -9.79 3.73
C PHE A 221 10.69 -9.19 2.57
N TYR A 222 10.51 -9.94 1.47
CA TYR A 222 9.81 -9.43 0.29
C TYR A 222 8.30 -9.30 0.48
N MET A 223 7.65 -10.16 1.26
CA MET A 223 6.21 -9.99 1.56
C MET A 223 5.95 -8.74 2.39
N LEU A 224 6.68 -8.55 3.50
CA LEU A 224 6.47 -7.41 4.39
C LEU A 224 6.82 -6.08 3.69
N THR A 225 7.99 -6.02 3.06
CA THR A 225 8.43 -4.80 2.37
C THR A 225 7.68 -4.56 1.07
N GLY A 226 7.26 -5.63 0.37
CA GLY A 226 6.55 -5.53 -0.90
C GLY A 226 5.16 -4.96 -0.74
N VAL A 227 4.39 -5.48 0.23
CA VAL A 227 3.06 -4.92 0.51
C VAL A 227 3.18 -3.49 1.08
N HIS A 228 4.18 -3.21 1.91
CA HIS A 228 4.48 -1.84 2.32
C HIS A 228 4.79 -0.92 1.13
N GLY A 229 5.56 -1.39 0.15
CA GLY A 229 5.85 -0.66 -1.09
C GLY A 229 4.61 -0.33 -1.90
N VAL A 230 3.67 -1.28 -2.02
CA VAL A 230 2.36 -1.03 -2.66
C VAL A 230 1.56 0.03 -1.90
N HIS A 231 1.56 -0.02 -0.57
CA HIS A 231 0.90 1.00 0.26
C HIS A 231 1.50 2.39 0.06
N LEU A 232 2.83 2.49 0.02
CA LEU A 232 3.49 3.75 -0.22
C LEU A 232 3.20 4.29 -1.63
N LEU A 233 3.14 3.43 -2.64
CA LEU A 233 2.74 3.84 -4.00
C LEU A 233 1.32 4.41 -4.00
N ALA A 234 0.36 3.76 -3.33
CA ALA A 234 -1.00 4.29 -3.17
C ALA A 234 -0.99 5.65 -2.45
N GLY A 235 -0.18 5.78 -1.40
CA GLY A 235 0.05 7.05 -0.69
C GLY A 235 0.59 8.16 -1.58
N ILE A 236 1.56 7.86 -2.44
CA ILE A 236 2.15 8.80 -3.41
C ILE A 236 1.12 9.25 -4.45
N ILE A 237 0.31 8.32 -4.96
CA ILE A 237 -0.79 8.65 -5.89
C ILE A 237 -1.79 9.60 -5.20
N MET A 238 -2.20 9.30 -3.96
CA MET A 238 -3.10 10.19 -3.20
C MET A 238 -2.46 11.56 -2.93
N LEU A 239 -1.18 11.63 -2.58
CA LEU A 239 -0.47 12.90 -2.40
C LEU A 239 -0.36 13.70 -3.69
N ALA A 240 -0.14 13.03 -4.83
CA ALA A 240 -0.12 13.67 -6.14
C ALA A 240 -1.49 14.30 -6.48
N VAL A 241 -2.59 13.55 -6.26
CA VAL A 241 -3.96 14.09 -6.44
C VAL A 241 -4.20 15.29 -5.52
N LEU A 242 -3.83 15.19 -4.23
CA LEU A 242 -3.97 16.31 -3.28
C LEU A 242 -3.15 17.53 -3.69
N LEU A 243 -1.93 17.33 -4.20
CA LEU A 243 -1.07 18.41 -4.68
C LEU A 243 -1.67 19.08 -5.93
N LEU A 244 -2.15 18.30 -6.89
CA LEU A 244 -2.83 18.82 -8.09
C LEU A 244 -4.05 19.66 -7.71
N ARG A 245 -4.87 19.17 -6.76
CA ARG A 245 -6.03 19.93 -6.24
C ARG A 245 -5.61 21.22 -5.53
N ALA A 246 -4.55 21.16 -4.72
CA ALA A 246 -3.97 22.34 -4.08
C ALA A 246 -3.46 23.39 -5.10
N PHE A 247 -2.93 22.96 -6.25
CA PHE A 247 -2.50 23.82 -7.35
C PHE A 247 -3.65 24.43 -8.17
N HIS A 248 -4.78 23.75 -8.31
CA HIS A 248 -5.96 24.32 -8.98
C HIS A 248 -6.75 25.29 -8.06
N GLY A 249 -6.48 25.24 -6.76
CA GLY A 249 -7.05 26.15 -5.77
C GLY A 249 -8.27 25.52 -5.14
N TYR A 250 -8.34 25.60 -3.82
CA TYR A 250 -9.40 24.98 -3.03
C TYR A 250 -10.80 25.28 -3.57
N PHE A 251 -11.57 24.22 -3.80
CA PHE A 251 -13.04 24.17 -3.81
C PHE A 251 -13.76 25.34 -4.51
N LYS A 252 -13.40 25.64 -5.78
CA LYS A 252 -14.38 26.33 -6.63
C LYS A 252 -15.34 25.29 -7.15
N ALA A 253 -16.62 25.45 -6.82
CA ALA A 253 -17.70 24.66 -7.40
C ALA A 253 -17.55 24.65 -8.93
N GLY A 254 -17.20 23.49 -9.50
CA GLY A 254 -17.11 23.27 -10.94
C GLY A 254 -15.74 22.84 -11.50
N SER A 255 -14.67 22.71 -10.72
CA SER A 255 -13.40 22.14 -11.21
C SER A 255 -13.24 20.67 -10.80
N CYS A 256 -14.01 19.77 -11.41
CA CYS A 256 -13.75 18.33 -11.35
C CYS A 256 -12.35 18.05 -11.92
N VAL A 257 -11.35 17.96 -11.06
CA VAL A 257 -10.00 17.53 -11.41
C VAL A 257 -9.66 16.35 -10.50
N GLY A 258 -9.92 15.15 -11.04
CA GLY A 258 -9.44 13.87 -10.53
C GLY A 258 -8.08 13.50 -11.10
#